data_AF-A0A0N9ZXJ0-F1
#
_entry.id   AF-A0A0N9ZXJ0-F1
#
_cell.length_a   1.000
_cell.length_b   1.000
_cell.length_c   1.000
_cell.angle_alpha   90.00
_cell.angle_beta   90.00
_cell.angle_gamma   90.00
#
_symmetry.space_group_name_H-M   'P 1'
#
loop_
_entity.id
_entity.type
_entity.pdbx_description
1 polymer ?
#
loop_
_entity_poly.entity_id
_entity_poly.type
_entity_poly.pdbx_seq_one_letter_code
_entity_poly.pdbx_strand_id
1 'polypeptide(L)'
;MLSPIDATQDLGYAWLVMNMPFDALGDVSNEALLVAFGNGDRASAQALTMRLTPVVLGYATRLLRDHAEAEDVAQEAMLRLWKIAPEWRQGEAKVTTWLYRVVTNLCTDRLRKKRGKGLDEIAEPEDGQPSQETRLMDKARVSALEAALGTLPERQRQAVVLRHIEGLSNPDIAQILNVSVEAVESLVSRGKRLLAKRLAGEKDRLGFEDDET
;
A
#
# COMPACT_ATOMS: atom_id res chain seq x y z
N MET A 1 58.63 -17.06 -10.19
CA MET A 1 58.63 -15.60 -10.45
C MET A 1 57.33 -15.24 -11.14
N LEU A 2 56.27 -14.99 -10.37
CA LEU A 2 55.20 -13.98 -10.55
C LEU A 2 54.12 -14.26 -9.48
N SER A 3 54.07 -13.36 -8.50
CA SER A 3 52.98 -12.83 -7.64
C SER A 3 51.65 -13.57 -7.33
N PRO A 4 50.99 -13.14 -6.24
CA PRO A 4 50.15 -13.96 -5.35
C PRO A 4 48.65 -13.91 -5.67
N ILE A 5 47.92 -14.92 -5.20
CA ILE A 5 46.45 -14.91 -5.15
C ILE A 5 46.05 -14.16 -3.87
N ASP A 6 45.53 -12.95 -4.07
CA ASP A 6 44.88 -12.13 -3.05
C ASP A 6 43.41 -12.53 -2.89
N ALA A 7 42.88 -12.29 -1.70
CA ALA A 7 41.54 -12.61 -1.26
C ALA A 7 40.47 -11.69 -1.86
N THR A 8 39.27 -12.21 -2.10
CA THR A 8 37.96 -11.50 -2.12
C THR A 8 36.87 -12.56 -2.37
N GLN A 9 36.00 -12.86 -1.40
CA GLN A 9 34.74 -12.15 -1.17
C GLN A 9 33.99 -11.85 -2.48
N ASP A 10 33.02 -12.69 -2.84
CA ASP A 10 31.72 -12.27 -3.37
C ASP A 10 30.83 -13.50 -3.62
N LEU A 11 30.14 -13.95 -2.58
CA LEU A 11 28.93 -14.77 -2.69
C LEU A 11 27.70 -13.92 -2.34
N GLY A 12 27.58 -12.79 -3.03
CA GLY A 12 26.38 -11.98 -3.14
C GLY A 12 26.15 -11.70 -4.62
N TYR A 13 24.91 -11.42 -5.04
CA TYR A 13 24.53 -11.03 -6.41
C TYR A 13 24.27 -12.13 -7.45
N ALA A 14 24.10 -13.40 -7.07
CA ALA A 14 23.55 -14.42 -7.99
C ALA A 14 22.07 -14.16 -8.39
N TRP A 15 21.39 -13.19 -7.75
CA TRP A 15 20.03 -12.75 -8.10
C TRP A 15 19.98 -11.60 -9.12
N LEU A 16 21.13 -11.06 -9.56
CA LEU A 16 21.19 -9.84 -10.40
C LEU A 16 21.52 -10.13 -11.87
N VAL A 17 21.72 -11.40 -12.27
CA VAL A 17 21.96 -11.78 -13.68
C VAL A 17 21.10 -12.99 -14.08
N MET A 18 19.80 -12.91 -13.82
CA MET A 18 18.83 -13.79 -14.47
C MET A 18 17.92 -12.92 -15.35
N ASN A 19 18.48 -12.53 -16.50
CA ASN A 19 17.81 -11.91 -17.63
C ASN A 19 16.69 -12.84 -18.14
N MET A 20 15.53 -12.76 -17.50
CA MET A 20 14.24 -13.23 -18.03
C MET A 20 13.66 -12.12 -18.92
N PRO A 21 12.86 -12.44 -19.94
CA PRO A 21 12.13 -11.45 -20.77
C PRO A 21 11.14 -10.56 -19.99
N PHE A 22 11.15 -10.61 -18.66
CA PHE A 22 10.23 -9.95 -17.73
C PHE A 22 10.67 -8.53 -17.34
N ASP A 23 11.99 -8.24 -17.34
CA ASP A 23 12.51 -6.88 -17.11
C ASP A 23 12.09 -5.92 -18.23
N ALA A 24 11.82 -6.43 -19.44
CA ALA A 24 11.35 -5.63 -20.57
C ALA A 24 9.96 -5.01 -20.34
N LEU A 25 9.14 -5.59 -19.47
CA LEU A 25 7.84 -5.01 -19.12
C LEU A 25 7.97 -3.92 -18.04
N GLY A 26 9.12 -3.80 -17.37
CA GLY A 26 9.46 -2.83 -16.31
C GLY A 26 8.96 -1.40 -16.59
N ASP A 27 9.17 -0.93 -17.82
CA ASP A 27 8.80 0.43 -18.25
C ASP A 27 7.40 0.54 -18.88
N VAL A 28 6.69 -0.57 -19.08
CA VAL A 28 5.36 -0.57 -19.68
C VAL A 28 4.33 -0.10 -18.64
N SER A 29 3.44 0.82 -19.02
CA SER A 29 2.41 1.34 -18.12
C SER A 29 1.40 0.27 -17.71
N ASN A 30 0.78 0.45 -16.54
CA ASN A 30 -0.28 -0.46 -16.07
C ASN A 30 -1.46 -0.52 -17.05
N GLU A 31 -1.77 0.60 -17.69
CA GLU A 31 -2.83 0.71 -18.70
C GLU A 31 -2.52 -0.14 -19.93
N ALA A 32 -1.28 -0.11 -20.41
CA ALA A 32 -0.86 -0.91 -21.56
C ALA A 32 -0.86 -2.41 -21.22
N LEU A 33 -0.36 -2.80 -20.05
CA LEU A 33 -0.43 -4.18 -19.57
C LEU A 33 -1.87 -4.66 -19.42
N LEU A 34 -2.78 -3.82 -18.92
CA LEU A 34 -4.18 -4.21 -18.73
C LEU A 34 -4.89 -4.44 -20.07
N VAL A 35 -4.63 -3.59 -21.06
CA VAL A 35 -5.15 -3.77 -22.42
C VAL A 35 -4.56 -5.02 -23.09
N ALA A 36 -3.26 -5.25 -22.96
CA ALA A 36 -2.62 -6.47 -23.49
C ALA A 36 -3.24 -7.73 -22.87
N PHE A 37 -3.46 -7.72 -21.55
CA PHE A 37 -4.16 -8.81 -20.86
C PHE A 37 -5.60 -8.98 -21.34
N GLY A 38 -6.36 -7.89 -21.51
CA GLY A 38 -7.72 -7.91 -22.06
C GLY A 38 -7.79 -8.54 -23.47
N ASN A 39 -6.70 -8.43 -24.24
CA ASN A 39 -6.54 -9.04 -25.56
C ASN A 39 -5.97 -10.48 -25.53
N GLY A 40 -5.76 -11.06 -24.35
CA GLY A 40 -5.36 -12.45 -24.17
C GLY A 40 -3.89 -12.69 -23.81
N ASP A 41 -3.07 -11.64 -23.63
CA ASP A 41 -1.69 -11.81 -23.17
C ASP A 41 -1.62 -12.13 -21.68
N ARG A 42 -1.35 -13.40 -21.36
CA ARG A 42 -1.23 -13.87 -19.97
C ARG A 42 0.03 -13.37 -19.26
N ALA A 43 1.10 -13.02 -19.98
CA ALA A 43 2.32 -12.50 -19.35
C ALA A 43 2.07 -11.13 -18.71
N SER A 44 1.22 -10.30 -19.35
CA SER A 44 0.80 -9.01 -18.82
C SER A 44 0.03 -9.12 -17.50
N ALA A 45 -0.75 -10.19 -17.30
CA ALA A 45 -1.43 -10.44 -16.02
C ALA A 45 -0.44 -10.65 -14.87
N GLN A 46 0.62 -11.41 -15.11
CA GLN A 46 1.66 -11.68 -14.11
C GLN A 46 2.38 -10.38 -13.70
N ALA A 47 2.74 -9.55 -14.68
CA ALA A 47 3.38 -8.26 -14.43
C ALA A 47 2.47 -7.34 -13.59
N LEU A 48 1.17 -7.27 -13.91
CA LEU A 48 0.20 -6.50 -13.14
C LEU A 48 0.03 -7.04 -11.71
N THR A 49 -0.04 -8.36 -11.52
CA THR A 49 -0.09 -8.98 -10.18
C THR A 49 1.11 -8.57 -9.34
N MET A 50 2.32 -8.73 -9.86
CA MET A 50 3.56 -8.43 -9.12
C MET A 50 3.65 -6.95 -8.73
N ARG A 51 3.09 -6.04 -9.54
CA ARG A 51 3.10 -4.61 -9.27
C ARG A 51 1.99 -4.15 -8.34
N LEU A 52 0.77 -4.62 -8.60
CA LEU A 52 -0.43 -4.03 -8.00
C LEU A 52 -0.86 -4.74 -6.73
N THR A 53 -0.62 -6.04 -6.59
CA THR A 53 -1.00 -6.80 -5.39
C THR A 53 -0.35 -6.26 -4.12
N PRO A 54 0.97 -6.00 -4.06
CA PRO A 54 1.61 -5.44 -2.86
C PRO A 54 1.07 -4.05 -2.50
N VAL A 55 0.76 -3.25 -3.52
CA VAL A 55 0.20 -1.89 -3.36
C VAL A 55 -1.19 -1.94 -2.72
N VAL A 56 -2.11 -2.75 -3.28
CA VAL A 56 -3.46 -2.84 -2.72
C VAL A 56 -3.50 -3.54 -1.37
N LEU A 57 -2.63 -4.52 -1.14
CA LEU A 57 -2.51 -5.22 0.13
C LEU A 57 -2.01 -4.26 1.22
N GLY A 58 -0.94 -3.51 0.94
CA GLY A 58 -0.42 -2.51 1.88
C GLY A 58 -1.47 -1.44 2.22
N TYR A 59 -2.20 -0.96 1.22
CA TYR A 59 -3.28 -0.01 1.45
C TYR A 59 -4.42 -0.60 2.29
N ALA A 60 -4.91 -1.80 1.95
CA ALA A 60 -5.98 -2.48 2.68
C ALA A 60 -5.58 -2.78 4.12
N THR A 61 -4.34 -3.21 4.36
CA THR A 61 -3.79 -3.49 5.70
C THR A 61 -3.88 -2.26 6.60
N ARG A 62 -3.54 -1.08 6.08
CA ARG A 62 -3.63 0.19 6.84
C ARG A 62 -5.06 0.62 7.15
N LEU A 63 -6.03 0.21 6.33
CA LEU A 63 -7.44 0.52 6.58
C LEU A 63 -8.08 -0.46 7.56
N LEU A 64 -7.89 -1.76 7.34
CA LEU A 64 -8.59 -2.81 8.07
C LEU A 64 -7.91 -3.20 9.39
N ARG A 65 -6.57 -3.13 9.44
CA ARG A 65 -5.75 -3.62 10.56
C ARG A 65 -5.99 -5.09 10.88
N ASP A 66 -6.34 -5.86 9.85
CA ASP A 66 -6.54 -7.30 9.85
C ASP A 66 -5.88 -7.79 8.56
N HIS A 67 -4.83 -8.61 8.69
CA HIS A 67 -4.05 -9.06 7.54
C HIS A 67 -4.86 -9.99 6.64
N ALA A 68 -5.64 -10.90 7.23
CA ALA A 68 -6.42 -11.87 6.46
C ALA A 68 -7.53 -11.17 5.67
N GLU A 69 -8.25 -10.24 6.30
CA GLU A 69 -9.26 -9.45 5.59
C GLU A 69 -8.63 -8.53 4.52
N ALA A 70 -7.41 -8.03 4.75
CA ALA A 70 -6.68 -7.25 3.75
C ALA A 70 -6.23 -8.08 2.54
N GLU A 71 -5.78 -9.32 2.75
CA GLU A 71 -5.48 -10.27 1.67
C GLU A 71 -6.72 -10.57 0.85
N ASP A 72 -7.87 -10.82 1.49
CA ASP A 72 -9.14 -11.05 0.80
C ASP A 72 -9.59 -9.83 -0.01
N VAL A 73 -9.40 -8.61 0.52
CA VAL A 73 -9.65 -7.37 -0.24
C VAL A 73 -8.75 -7.29 -1.46
N ALA A 74 -7.45 -7.54 -1.30
CA ALA A 74 -6.47 -7.47 -2.37
C ALA A 74 -6.81 -8.45 -3.49
N GLN A 75 -7.11 -9.70 -3.14
CA GLN A 75 -7.51 -10.73 -4.09
C GLN A 75 -8.79 -10.35 -4.84
N GLU A 76 -9.84 -9.95 -4.12
CA GLU A 76 -11.11 -9.51 -4.73
C GLU A 76 -10.92 -8.29 -5.64
N ALA A 77 -10.07 -7.33 -5.26
CA ALA A 77 -9.77 -6.16 -6.09
C ALA A 77 -9.07 -6.56 -7.39
N MET A 78 -8.08 -7.46 -7.33
CA MET A 78 -7.41 -7.99 -8.52
C MET A 78 -8.37 -8.80 -9.40
N LEU A 79 -9.23 -9.64 -8.81
CA LEU A 79 -10.26 -10.38 -9.56
C LEU A 79 -11.22 -9.44 -10.30
N ARG A 80 -11.61 -8.32 -9.68
CA ARG A 80 -12.41 -7.29 -10.35
C ARG A 80 -11.64 -6.62 -11.48
N LEU A 81 -10.35 -6.34 -11.29
CA LEU A 81 -9.49 -5.80 -12.35
C LEU A 81 -9.45 -6.72 -13.57
N TRP A 82 -9.31 -8.04 -13.35
CA TRP A 82 -9.30 -9.01 -14.44
C TRP A 82 -10.63 -9.07 -15.20
N LYS A 83 -11.75 -8.99 -14.47
CA LYS A 83 -13.08 -9.01 -15.07
C LYS A 83 -13.32 -7.81 -15.99
N ILE A 84 -12.81 -6.63 -15.63
CA ILE A 84 -13.00 -5.42 -16.44
C ILE A 84 -11.96 -5.25 -17.55
N ALA A 85 -10.86 -6.01 -17.53
CA ALA A 85 -9.75 -5.82 -18.46
C ALA A 85 -10.16 -5.83 -19.96
N PRO A 86 -11.06 -6.73 -20.43
CA PRO A 86 -11.51 -6.72 -21.83
C PRO A 86 -12.31 -5.48 -22.22
N GLU A 87 -12.92 -4.81 -21.24
CA GLU A 87 -13.76 -3.62 -21.43
C GLU A 87 -12.98 -2.32 -21.14
N TRP A 88 -11.71 -2.41 -20.75
CA TRP A 88 -10.92 -1.26 -20.32
C TRP A 88 -10.66 -0.31 -21.48
N ARG A 89 -11.08 0.94 -21.30
CA ARG A 89 -10.85 2.03 -22.25
C ARG A 89 -9.75 2.93 -21.74
N GLN A 90 -8.67 3.04 -22.51
CA GLN A 90 -7.56 3.92 -22.17
C GLN A 90 -8.02 5.38 -22.12
N GLY A 91 -7.51 6.13 -21.14
CA GLY A 91 -7.80 7.55 -20.97
C GLY A 91 -9.02 7.88 -20.10
N GLU A 92 -9.88 6.91 -19.75
CA GLU A 92 -11.01 7.16 -18.85
C GLU A 92 -10.58 7.29 -17.38
N ALA A 93 -9.60 6.50 -16.95
CA ALA A 93 -8.99 6.57 -15.62
C ALA A 93 -7.60 5.93 -15.63
N LYS A 94 -6.78 6.24 -14.62
CA LYS A 94 -5.58 5.44 -14.32
C LYS A 94 -6.01 4.13 -13.66
N VAL A 95 -5.33 3.03 -14.00
CA VAL A 95 -5.60 1.70 -13.41
C VAL A 95 -5.47 1.75 -11.89
N THR A 96 -4.45 2.44 -11.37
CA THR A 96 -4.21 2.59 -9.93
C THR A 96 -5.32 3.35 -9.24
N THR A 97 -5.80 4.46 -9.81
CA THR A 97 -6.93 5.24 -9.26
C THR A 97 -8.20 4.39 -9.20
N TRP A 98 -8.51 3.63 -10.25
CA TRP A 98 -9.65 2.71 -10.26
C TRP A 98 -9.51 1.64 -9.17
N LEU A 99 -8.32 1.05 -9.04
CA LEU A 99 -8.07 -0.02 -8.09
C LEU A 99 -8.15 0.47 -6.63
N TYR A 100 -7.59 1.65 -6.33
CA TYR A 100 -7.75 2.27 -5.00
C TYR A 100 -9.21 2.54 -4.65
N ARG A 101 -10.03 2.94 -5.63
CA ARG A 101 -11.48 3.11 -5.42
C ARG A 101 -12.14 1.79 -5.06
N VAL A 102 -11.81 0.71 -5.77
CA VAL A 102 -12.33 -0.63 -5.46
C VAL A 102 -11.94 -1.06 -4.05
N VAL A 103 -10.67 -0.94 -3.69
CA VAL A 103 -10.14 -1.31 -2.36
C VAL A 103 -10.81 -0.47 -1.26
N THR A 104 -10.90 0.85 -1.44
CA THR A 104 -11.57 1.75 -0.49
C THR A 104 -13.01 1.31 -0.21
N ASN A 105 -13.76 0.98 -1.26
CA ASN A 105 -15.15 0.53 -1.13
C ASN A 105 -15.23 -0.81 -0.39
N LEU A 106 -14.42 -1.79 -0.79
CA LEU A 106 -14.37 -3.10 -0.14
C LEU A 106 -14.02 -3.02 1.35
N CYS A 107 -13.04 -2.19 1.71
CA CYS A 107 -12.67 -1.95 3.11
C CYS A 107 -13.80 -1.25 3.86
N THR A 108 -14.43 -0.23 3.26
CA THR A 108 -15.55 0.49 3.87
C THR A 108 -16.73 -0.43 4.17
N ASP A 109 -17.07 -1.32 3.23
CA ASP A 109 -18.16 -2.28 3.40
C ASP A 109 -17.88 -3.28 4.53
N ARG A 110 -16.65 -3.80 4.60
CA ARG A 110 -16.21 -4.68 5.70
C ARG A 110 -16.26 -3.99 7.07
N LEU A 111 -15.74 -2.77 7.17
CA LEU A 111 -15.76 -2.00 8.43
C LEU A 111 -17.18 -1.65 8.88
N ARG A 112 -18.08 -1.34 7.94
CA ARG A 112 -19.51 -1.14 8.23
C ARG A 112 -20.15 -2.42 8.75
N LYS A 113 -19.86 -3.57 8.14
CA LYS A 113 -20.35 -4.88 8.57
C LYS A 113 -19.82 -5.26 9.96
N LYS A 114 -18.54 -5.02 10.26
CA LYS A 114 -17.92 -5.27 11.58
C LYS A 114 -18.61 -4.42 12.66
N ARG A 115 -18.90 -3.14 12.38
CA ARG A 115 -19.64 -2.24 13.28
C ARG A 115 -21.09 -2.65 13.52
N GLY A 116 -21.78 -3.14 12.49
CA GLY A 116 -23.19 -3.54 12.58
C GLY A 116 -23.43 -4.85 13.32
N LYS A 117 -22.39 -5.68 13.53
CA LYS A 117 -22.52 -7.01 14.15
C LYS A 117 -22.46 -7.03 15.68
N GLY A 118 -22.23 -5.89 16.34
CA GLY A 118 -22.07 -5.86 17.80
C GLY A 118 -20.77 -6.51 18.26
N LEU A 119 -20.21 -6.01 19.35
CA LEU A 119 -18.92 -6.38 19.90
C LEU A 119 -18.95 -7.84 20.41
N ASP A 120 -18.35 -8.76 19.66
CA ASP A 120 -17.63 -9.88 20.28
C ASP A 120 -16.15 -9.62 20.00
N GLU A 121 -15.46 -9.18 21.05
CA GLU A 121 -14.01 -8.95 21.05
C GLU A 121 -13.29 -10.27 20.77
N ILE A 122 -12.88 -10.45 19.52
CA ILE A 122 -11.74 -11.30 19.21
C ILE A 122 -10.59 -10.33 19.01
N ALA A 123 -9.71 -10.26 20.02
CA ALA A 123 -8.39 -9.69 19.85
C ALA A 123 -7.70 -10.49 18.74
N GLU A 124 -7.52 -9.87 17.58
CA GLU A 124 -6.73 -10.47 16.51
C GLU A 124 -5.26 -10.55 16.97
N PRO A 125 -4.61 -11.71 16.79
CA PRO A 125 -3.23 -11.88 17.23
C PRO A 125 -2.30 -10.98 16.42
N GLU A 126 -1.48 -10.20 17.13
CA GLU A 126 -0.26 -9.61 16.55
C GLU A 126 0.73 -10.75 16.27
N ASP A 127 0.78 -11.22 15.02
CA ASP A 127 1.81 -12.17 14.62
C ASP A 127 3.14 -11.44 14.27
N GLY A 128 4.11 -11.57 15.20
CA GLY A 128 5.54 -11.27 15.01
C GLY A 128 6.27 -12.36 14.20
N GLN A 129 7.53 -12.23 13.72
CA GLN A 129 8.78 -11.90 14.44
C GLN A 129 10.02 -11.84 13.45
N PRO A 130 11.34 -11.71 13.81
CA PRO A 130 12.13 -10.47 13.57
C PRO A 130 13.54 -10.62 12.88
N SER A 131 14.31 -9.51 12.72
CA SER A 131 15.80 -9.49 12.85
C SER A 131 16.48 -8.09 12.77
N GLN A 132 17.51 -7.90 13.61
CA GLN A 132 18.61 -6.91 13.72
C GLN A 132 18.28 -5.42 13.98
N GLU A 133 18.90 -4.86 15.03
CA GLU A 133 18.56 -3.66 15.81
C GLU A 133 18.11 -2.40 15.06
N THR A 134 18.63 -2.10 13.88
CA THR A 134 18.13 -0.99 13.05
C THR A 134 16.69 -1.25 12.56
N ARG A 135 16.38 -2.50 12.20
CA ARG A 135 15.02 -2.92 11.83
C ARG A 135 14.06 -2.93 13.03
N LEU A 136 14.56 -3.00 14.26
CA LEU A 136 13.71 -2.96 15.46
C LEU A 136 13.18 -1.55 15.73
N MET A 137 14.03 -0.53 15.60
CA MET A 137 13.59 0.88 15.70
C MET A 137 12.66 1.25 14.55
N ASP A 138 12.97 0.82 13.33
CA ASP A 138 12.07 1.04 12.18
C ASP A 138 10.75 0.30 12.34
N LYS A 139 10.75 -0.93 12.87
CA LYS A 139 9.52 -1.65 13.22
C LYS A 139 8.71 -0.95 14.30
N ALA A 140 9.37 -0.43 15.34
CA ALA A 140 8.68 0.32 16.39
C ALA A 140 8.04 1.60 15.84
N ARG A 141 8.72 2.31 14.93
CA ARG A 141 8.19 3.49 14.23
C ARG A 141 7.01 3.15 13.31
N VAL A 142 7.13 2.08 12.52
CA VAL A 142 6.06 1.60 11.64
C VAL A 142 4.85 1.17 12.46
N SER A 143 5.06 0.39 13.53
CA SER A 143 3.99 -0.04 14.44
C SER A 143 3.29 1.15 15.11
N ALA A 144 4.05 2.14 15.59
CA ALA A 144 3.50 3.37 16.15
C ALA A 144 2.66 4.16 15.12
N LEU A 145 3.14 4.27 13.88
CA LEU A 145 2.39 4.90 12.80
C LEU A 145 1.10 4.14 12.49
N GLU A 146 1.15 2.81 12.37
CA GLU A 146 -0.01 1.96 12.12
C GLU A 146 -1.05 2.05 13.24
N ALA A 147 -0.59 2.02 14.50
CA ALA A 147 -1.43 2.24 15.67
C ALA A 147 -2.09 3.63 15.64
N ALA A 148 -1.32 4.68 15.36
CA ALA A 148 -1.82 6.05 15.26
C ALA A 148 -2.85 6.21 14.13
N LEU A 149 -2.58 5.66 12.94
CA LEU A 149 -3.52 5.62 11.81
C LEU A 149 -4.82 4.91 12.18
N GLY A 150 -4.73 3.81 12.95
CA GLY A 150 -5.88 3.07 13.46
C GLY A 150 -6.82 3.87 14.34
N THR A 151 -6.36 4.97 14.93
CA THR A 151 -7.19 5.86 15.77
C THR A 151 -7.97 6.90 14.97
N LEU A 152 -7.63 7.09 13.69
CA LEU A 152 -8.27 8.09 12.85
C LEU A 152 -9.70 7.64 12.46
N PRO A 153 -10.65 8.58 12.36
CA PRO A 153 -11.91 8.35 11.66
C PRO A 153 -11.65 7.84 10.24
N GLU A 154 -12.45 6.87 9.80
CA GLU A 154 -12.22 6.12 8.54
C GLU A 154 -11.88 7.00 7.33
N ARG A 155 -12.71 8.01 7.05
CA ARG A 155 -12.51 8.92 5.91
C ARG A 155 -11.21 9.74 6.03
N GLN A 156 -10.80 10.10 7.24
CA GLN A 156 -9.54 10.82 7.47
C GLN A 156 -8.35 9.89 7.28
N ARG A 157 -8.44 8.64 7.76
CA ARG A 157 -7.42 7.60 7.54
C ARG A 157 -7.20 7.36 6.06
N GLN A 158 -8.28 7.09 5.32
CA GLN A 158 -8.24 6.89 3.87
C GLN A 158 -7.53 8.04 3.16
N ALA A 159 -7.94 9.28 3.42
CA ALA A 159 -7.35 10.46 2.79
C ALA A 159 -5.86 10.65 3.15
N VAL A 160 -5.49 10.45 4.41
CA VAL A 160 -4.10 10.58 4.86
C VAL A 160 -3.20 9.51 4.24
N VAL A 161 -3.63 8.24 4.25
CA VAL A 161 -2.85 7.14 3.67
C VAL A 161 -2.66 7.36 2.16
N LEU A 162 -3.74 7.67 1.43
CA LEU A 162 -3.65 7.92 -0.01
C LEU A 162 -2.73 9.11 -0.34
N ARG A 163 -2.76 10.17 0.48
CA ARG A 163 -1.95 11.37 0.23
C ARG A 163 -0.48 11.21 0.61
N HIS A 164 -0.20 10.66 1.78
CA HIS A 164 1.12 10.71 2.40
C HIS A 164 1.90 9.40 2.33
N ILE A 165 1.22 8.28 2.09
CA ILE A 165 1.87 6.98 1.95
C ILE A 165 1.85 6.57 0.48
N GLU A 166 0.68 6.64 -0.16
CA GLU A 166 0.56 6.27 -1.59
C GLU A 166 0.93 7.42 -2.56
N GLY A 167 1.16 8.63 -2.03
CA GLY A 167 1.65 9.77 -2.81
C GLY A 167 0.67 10.34 -3.85
N LEU A 168 -0.64 10.07 -3.72
CA LEU A 168 -1.64 10.52 -4.69
C LEU A 168 -1.95 12.01 -4.58
N SER A 169 -2.34 12.59 -5.72
CA SER A 169 -2.79 13.99 -5.79
C SER A 169 -4.19 14.16 -5.16
N ASN A 170 -4.51 15.36 -4.65
CA ASN A 170 -5.85 15.62 -4.12
C ASN A 170 -6.97 15.37 -5.15
N PRO A 171 -6.82 15.72 -6.44
CA PRO A 171 -7.80 15.36 -7.48
C PRO A 171 -7.99 13.85 -7.64
N ASP A 172 -6.92 13.05 -7.63
CA ASP A 172 -7.04 11.58 -7.72
C ASP A 172 -7.77 11.02 -6.48
N ILE A 173 -7.43 11.52 -5.29
CA ILE A 173 -8.07 11.11 -4.03
C ILE A 173 -9.56 11.49 -4.02
N ALA A 174 -9.91 12.66 -4.55
CA ALA A 174 -11.29 13.11 -4.65
C ALA A 174 -12.13 12.14 -5.49
N GLN A 175 -11.58 11.65 -6.61
CA GLN A 175 -12.20 10.62 -7.44
C GLN A 175 -12.33 9.28 -6.70
N ILE A 176 -11.29 8.85 -5.98
CA ILE A 176 -11.27 7.59 -5.23
C ILE A 176 -12.32 7.59 -4.12
N LEU A 177 -12.37 8.67 -3.33
CA LEU A 177 -13.25 8.79 -2.16
C LEU A 177 -14.65 9.30 -2.51
N ASN A 178 -14.87 9.73 -3.77
CA ASN A 178 -16.09 10.34 -4.27
C ASN A 178 -16.54 11.56 -3.44
N VAL A 179 -15.65 12.54 -3.32
CA VAL A 179 -15.86 13.81 -2.59
C VAL A 179 -15.21 14.98 -3.35
N SER A 180 -15.44 16.23 -2.94
CA SER A 180 -14.75 17.38 -3.56
C SER A 180 -13.26 17.44 -3.19
N VAL A 181 -12.47 18.14 -3.98
CA VAL A 181 -11.05 18.39 -3.68
C VAL A 181 -10.89 19.15 -2.36
N GLU A 182 -11.74 20.13 -2.06
CA GLU A 182 -11.69 20.83 -0.76
C GLU A 182 -12.04 19.89 0.40
N ALA A 183 -12.95 18.94 0.19
CA ALA A 183 -13.27 17.92 1.19
C ALA A 183 -12.06 17.02 1.47
N VAL A 184 -11.29 16.64 0.44
CA VAL A 184 -10.01 15.91 0.61
C VAL A 184 -9.03 16.72 1.46
N GLU A 185 -8.82 18.00 1.14
CA GLU A 185 -7.92 18.87 1.90
C GLU A 185 -8.33 18.97 3.38
N SER A 186 -9.63 19.11 3.63
CA SER A 186 -10.19 19.12 4.97
C SER A 186 -10.01 17.78 5.71
N LEU A 187 -10.15 16.65 5.02
CA LEU A 187 -9.92 15.32 5.58
C LEU A 187 -8.44 15.11 5.92
N VAL A 188 -7.53 15.42 4.99
CA VAL A 188 -6.08 15.30 5.18
C VAL A 188 -5.62 16.20 6.32
N SER A 189 -6.01 17.48 6.32
CA SER A 189 -5.61 18.45 7.36
C SER A 189 -6.04 17.99 8.76
N ARG A 190 -7.29 17.53 8.90
CA ARG A 190 -7.80 17.02 10.19
C ARG A 190 -7.11 15.73 10.61
N GLY A 191 -6.90 14.80 9.68
CA GLY A 191 -6.20 13.55 9.93
C GLY A 191 -4.76 13.78 10.39
N LYS A 192 -4.00 14.63 9.68
CA LYS A 192 -2.63 15.02 10.08
C LYS A 192 -2.58 15.62 11.47
N ARG A 193 -3.52 16.52 11.81
CA ARG A 193 -3.57 17.14 13.15
C ARG A 193 -3.79 16.11 14.24
N LEU A 194 -4.64 15.12 14.00
CA LEU A 194 -4.90 14.04 14.95
C LEU A 194 -3.67 13.13 15.09
N LEU A 195 -3.01 12.78 13.98
CA LEU A 195 -1.74 12.03 14.02
C LEU A 195 -0.65 12.78 14.77
N ALA A 196 -0.45 14.07 14.47
CA ALA A 196 0.54 14.89 15.16
C ALA A 196 0.30 14.90 16.67
N LYS A 197 -0.95 15.05 17.11
CA LYS A 197 -1.31 15.00 18.53
C LYS A 197 -1.03 13.61 19.15
N ARG A 198 -1.26 12.53 18.42
CA ARG A 198 -1.02 11.16 18.90
C ARG A 198 0.46 10.84 19.01
N LEU A 199 1.24 11.20 17.98
CA LEU A 199 2.66 10.89 17.89
C LEU A 199 3.53 11.85 18.70
N ALA A 200 3.03 13.03 19.09
CA ALA A 200 3.78 14.00 19.89
C ALA A 200 4.31 13.42 21.21
N GLY A 201 3.55 12.53 21.86
CA GLY A 201 3.99 11.86 23.11
C GLY A 201 4.90 10.65 22.88
N GLU A 202 5.12 10.25 21.63
CA GLU A 202 5.97 9.10 21.27
C GLU A 202 7.26 9.53 20.56
N LYS A 203 7.43 10.81 20.24
CA LYS A 203 8.61 11.36 19.53
C LYS A 203 9.93 10.94 20.17
N ASP A 204 10.07 11.16 21.48
CA ASP A 204 11.29 10.83 22.24
C ASP A 204 11.54 9.31 22.27
N ARG A 205 10.47 8.51 22.40
CA ARG A 205 10.55 7.04 22.42
C ARG A 205 10.92 6.46 21.05
N LEU A 206 10.48 7.11 19.97
CA LEU A 206 10.71 6.71 18.59
C LEU A 206 12.02 7.29 18.02
N GLY A 207 12.75 8.09 18.81
CA GLY A 207 14.01 8.71 18.40
C GLY A 207 13.85 9.63 17.20
N PHE A 208 12.75 10.37 17.13
CA PHE A 208 12.64 11.50 16.21
C PHE A 208 13.30 12.70 16.89
N GLU A 209 14.54 13.00 16.52
CA GLU A 209 15.14 14.29 16.85
C GLU A 209 14.36 15.37 16.09
N ASP A 210 13.96 16.45 16.76
CA ASP A 210 13.37 17.58 16.06
C ASP A 210 14.46 18.15 15.15
N ASP A 211 14.31 17.97 13.83
CA ASP A 211 15.10 18.72 12.85
C ASP A 211 14.74 20.20 13.00
N GLU A 212 15.42 20.89 13.93
CA GLU A 212 15.49 22.35 13.95
C GLU A 212 16.33 22.79 12.74
N THR A 213 15.68 23.24 11.67
CA THR A 213 16.24 24.25 10.75
C THR A 213 15.15 25.04 10.04
#